data_AF-A0A4Y8LP02-F1
#
_entry.id   AF-A0A4Y8LP02-F1
#
_cell.length_a   1.000
_cell.length_b   1.000
_cell.length_c   1.000
_cell.angle_alpha   90.00
_cell.angle_beta   90.00
_cell.angle_gamma   90.00
#
_symmetry.space_group_name_H-M   'P 1'
#
loop_
_entity.id
_entity.type
_entity.pdbx_description
1 polymer ?
#
loop_
_entity_poly.entity_id
_entity_poly.type
_entity_poly.pdbx_seq_one_letter_code
_entity_poly.pdbx_strand_id
1 'polypeptide(L)'
;MDLNNLRFVEYIQKKIKIPHSVIYEKMIQENRKDILIEFMVGQTILPTVIYIETYTNDNLTVDTDAFSVADRVNLSPNIFDIYIQYVGKLILEVLNIIDDSGQFTKRKFYGHHFARNDYSSYLKFSSYEQVLALKKEIIEIVYSSEFVNRGEVEFDFLLYGTSGKNLATLFETEGIATFQSVGSGYLLTFINEDLDGNETFLDKLSNKINKLGFISSMHII
;
A
#
# COMPACT_ATOMS: atom_id res chain seq x y z
N MET A 1 26.72 -7.27 7.70
CA MET A 1 25.37 -7.84 7.55
C MET A 1 25.18 -8.12 6.06
N ASP A 2 24.89 -9.36 5.65
CA ASP A 2 25.13 -9.77 4.26
C ASP A 2 23.87 -10.35 3.57
N LEU A 3 23.20 -9.51 2.79
CA LEU A 3 22.07 -9.90 1.93
C LEU A 3 22.47 -10.92 0.84
N ASN A 4 23.77 -11.05 0.52
CA ASN A 4 24.22 -12.00 -0.51
C ASN A 4 23.94 -13.45 -0.13
N ASN A 5 23.91 -13.76 1.17
CA ASN A 5 23.71 -15.14 1.65
C ASN A 5 22.23 -15.54 1.73
N LEU A 6 21.29 -14.61 1.58
CA LEU A 6 19.86 -14.92 1.56
C LEU A 6 19.41 -15.27 0.14
N ARG A 7 18.92 -16.49 -0.07
CA ARG A 7 18.41 -16.96 -1.38
C ARG A 7 16.90 -16.84 -1.43
N PHE A 8 16.39 -15.65 -1.75
CA PHE A 8 14.95 -15.39 -1.76
C PHE A 8 14.25 -16.17 -2.88
N VAL A 9 14.81 -16.13 -4.10
CA VAL A 9 14.19 -16.79 -5.27
C VAL A 9 13.98 -18.28 -5.05
N GLU A 10 14.99 -18.97 -4.54
CA GLU A 10 14.93 -20.41 -4.29
C GLU A 10 13.80 -20.76 -3.31
N TYR A 11 13.66 -19.95 -2.26
CA TYR A 11 12.61 -20.12 -1.27
C TYR A 11 11.22 -19.83 -1.85
N ILE A 12 11.08 -18.69 -2.53
CA ILE A 12 9.84 -18.22 -3.15
C ILE A 12 9.32 -19.27 -4.14
N GLN A 13 10.17 -19.75 -5.04
CA GLN A 13 9.80 -20.76 -6.05
C GLN A 13 9.38 -22.10 -5.43
N LYS A 14 9.99 -22.51 -4.31
CA LYS A 14 9.70 -23.80 -3.67
C LYS A 14 8.46 -23.76 -2.79
N LYS A 15 8.21 -22.66 -2.08
CA LYS A 15 7.24 -22.62 -0.98
C LYS A 15 6.02 -21.74 -1.23
N ILE A 16 6.13 -20.72 -2.09
CA ILE A 16 5.06 -19.73 -2.22
C ILE A 16 4.14 -20.10 -3.38
N LYS A 17 2.87 -20.33 -3.04
CA LYS A 17 1.80 -20.65 -4.01
C LYS A 17 1.00 -19.40 -4.39
N ILE A 18 1.70 -18.40 -4.91
CA ILE A 18 1.08 -17.25 -5.60
C ILE A 18 1.26 -17.42 -7.11
N PRO A 19 0.28 -17.05 -7.95
CA PRO A 19 0.45 -17.09 -9.40
C PRO A 19 1.56 -16.12 -9.87
N HIS A 20 2.68 -16.66 -10.35
CA HIS A 20 3.80 -15.90 -10.93
C HIS A 20 4.49 -16.68 -12.07
N SER A 21 5.14 -15.98 -13.01
CA SER A 21 5.82 -16.58 -14.18
C SER A 21 7.35 -16.48 -14.10
N VAL A 22 7.86 -15.33 -13.68
CA VAL A 22 9.30 -15.04 -13.63
C VAL A 22 9.63 -14.53 -12.24
N ILE A 23 10.67 -15.10 -11.65
CA ILE A 23 11.27 -14.59 -10.42
C ILE A 23 12.78 -14.62 -10.57
N TYR A 24 13.43 -13.51 -10.32
CA TYR A 24 14.88 -13.45 -10.13
C TYR A 24 15.24 -12.45 -9.05
N GLU A 25 16.43 -12.60 -8.47
CA GLU A 25 17.00 -11.66 -7.52
C GLU A 25 18.29 -11.08 -8.08
N LYS A 26 18.53 -9.81 -7.80
CA LYS A 26 19.74 -9.12 -8.24
C LYS A 26 20.28 -8.25 -7.10
N MET A 27 21.58 -8.37 -6.83
CA MET A 27 22.29 -7.39 -6.01
C MET A 27 22.47 -6.11 -6.81
N ILE A 28 21.94 -5.00 -6.30
CA ILE A 28 22.06 -3.68 -6.93
C ILE A 28 23.24 -2.92 -6.32
N GLN A 29 23.38 -3.00 -5.00
CA GLN A 29 24.46 -2.41 -4.20
C GLN A 29 24.79 -3.36 -3.04
N GLU A 30 25.88 -3.11 -2.30
CA GLU A 30 26.27 -3.95 -1.16
C GLU A 30 25.16 -4.08 -0.10
N ASN A 31 24.33 -3.05 0.04
CA ASN A 31 23.27 -2.98 1.01
C ASN A 31 21.86 -3.20 0.42
N ARG A 32 21.71 -3.39 -0.91
CA ARG A 32 20.41 -3.48 -1.58
C ARG A 32 20.30 -4.68 -2.53
N LYS A 33 19.26 -5.47 -2.32
CA LYS A 33 18.88 -6.61 -3.15
C LYS A 33 17.45 -6.45 -3.64
N ASP A 34 17.27 -6.60 -4.95
CA ASP A 34 15.96 -6.50 -5.59
C ASP A 34 15.48 -7.90 -5.97
N ILE A 35 14.21 -8.20 -5.69
CA ILE A 35 13.51 -9.38 -6.19
C ILE A 35 12.52 -8.90 -7.25
N LEU A 36 12.72 -9.35 -8.47
CA LEU A 36 11.85 -9.03 -9.60
C LEU A 36 10.94 -10.22 -9.82
N ILE A 37 9.63 -9.97 -9.74
CA ILE A 37 8.59 -10.97 -9.87
C ILE A 37 7.51 -10.50 -10.85
N GLU A 38 7.06 -11.39 -11.72
CA GLU A 38 5.90 -11.18 -12.59
C GLU A 38 4.67 -11.83 -11.96
N PHE A 39 3.79 -11.03 -11.35
CA PHE A 39 2.53 -11.53 -10.82
C PHE A 39 1.52 -11.76 -11.95
N MET A 40 0.81 -12.89 -11.91
CA MET A 40 -0.23 -13.21 -12.86
C MET A 40 -1.61 -13.01 -12.21
N VAL A 41 -2.37 -12.01 -12.65
CA VAL A 41 -3.73 -11.75 -12.15
C VAL A 41 -4.71 -11.83 -13.33
N GLY A 42 -5.39 -12.97 -13.42
CA GLY A 42 -6.17 -13.31 -14.62
C GLY A 42 -5.26 -13.45 -15.83
N GLN A 43 -5.47 -12.59 -16.85
CA GLN A 43 -4.62 -12.52 -18.04
C GLN A 43 -3.57 -11.40 -17.97
N THR A 44 -3.54 -10.63 -16.87
CA THR A 44 -2.63 -9.49 -16.71
C THR A 44 -1.33 -9.94 -16.06
N ILE A 45 -0.19 -9.54 -16.64
CA ILE A 45 1.14 -9.75 -16.08
C ILE A 45 1.61 -8.43 -15.46
N LEU A 46 1.96 -8.46 -14.19
CA LEU A 46 2.32 -7.29 -13.39
C LEU A 46 3.76 -7.42 -12.89
N PRO A 47 4.75 -6.92 -13.66
CA PRO A 47 6.15 -6.97 -13.25
C PRO A 47 6.35 -6.02 -12.08
N THR A 48 6.75 -6.58 -10.94
CA THR A 48 6.86 -5.88 -9.66
C THR A 48 8.23 -6.14 -9.07
N VAL A 49 8.81 -5.11 -8.48
CA VAL A 49 10.06 -5.21 -7.76
C VAL A 49 9.77 -5.14 -6.26
N ILE A 50 10.39 -6.04 -5.51
CA ILE A 50 10.52 -5.96 -4.05
C ILE A 50 11.96 -5.55 -3.74
N TYR A 51 12.12 -4.39 -3.10
CA TYR A 51 13.40 -3.83 -2.70
C TYR A 51 13.71 -4.25 -1.27
N ILE A 52 14.89 -4.81 -1.02
CA ILE A 52 15.35 -5.19 0.31
C ILE A 52 16.62 -4.42 0.57
N GLU A 53 16.57 -3.44 1.46
CA GLU A 53 17.68 -2.52 1.72
C GLU A 53 18.08 -2.51 3.19
N THR A 54 19.38 -2.52 3.44
CA THR A 54 19.96 -2.42 4.79
C THR A 54 20.60 -1.06 5.00
N TYR A 55 20.49 -0.53 6.21
CA TYR A 55 20.99 0.78 6.61
C TYR A 55 21.98 0.65 7.76
N THR A 56 22.75 1.73 8.00
CA THR A 56 23.60 1.84 9.19
C THR A 56 22.78 1.59 10.46
N ASN A 57 23.29 0.76 11.38
CA ASN A 57 22.63 0.25 12.60
C ASN A 57 21.74 -1.00 12.43
N ASP A 58 22.04 -1.86 11.45
CA ASP A 58 21.39 -3.17 11.27
C ASP A 58 19.89 -3.08 10.93
N ASN A 59 19.39 -1.89 10.60
CA ASN A 59 18.01 -1.70 10.16
C ASN A 59 17.86 -2.21 8.72
N LEU A 60 16.74 -2.87 8.45
CA LEU A 60 16.38 -3.38 7.13
C LEU A 60 14.99 -2.88 6.75
N THR A 61 14.82 -2.48 5.49
CA THR A 61 13.52 -2.13 4.89
C THR A 61 13.18 -3.08 3.74
N VAL A 62 11.89 -3.34 3.56
CA VAL A 62 11.36 -4.14 2.45
C VAL A 62 10.23 -3.36 1.79
N ASP A 63 10.50 -2.81 0.62
CA ASP A 63 9.61 -1.93 -0.14
C ASP A 63 9.21 -2.55 -1.48
N THR A 64 8.25 -1.94 -2.19
CA THR A 64 7.80 -2.42 -3.51
C THR A 64 7.32 -1.27 -4.39
N ASP A 65 7.37 -1.42 -5.72
CA ASP A 65 6.77 -0.49 -6.69
C ASP A 65 5.33 -0.86 -7.10
N ALA A 66 4.67 -1.77 -6.37
CA ALA A 66 3.39 -2.35 -6.76
C ALA A 66 2.30 -1.32 -7.11
N PHE A 67 2.19 -0.22 -6.36
CA PHE A 67 1.20 0.83 -6.65
C PHE A 67 1.49 1.52 -7.99
N SER A 68 2.75 1.85 -8.25
CA SER A 68 3.16 2.44 -9.53
C SER A 68 2.95 1.48 -10.71
N VAL A 69 3.09 0.16 -10.49
CA VAL A 69 2.78 -0.86 -11.49
C VAL A 69 1.28 -0.92 -11.74
N ALA A 70 0.48 -0.95 -10.67
CA ALA A 70 -0.98 -0.94 -10.76
C ALA A 70 -1.48 0.29 -11.53
N ASP A 71 -1.04 1.49 -11.15
CA ASP A 71 -1.47 2.75 -11.77
C ASP A 71 -1.09 2.83 -13.25
N ARG A 72 0.11 2.36 -13.62
CA ARG A 72 0.55 2.32 -15.02
C ARG A 72 -0.32 1.43 -15.90
N VAL A 73 -0.84 0.34 -15.34
CA VAL A 73 -1.70 -0.62 -16.06
C VAL A 73 -3.18 -0.28 -15.90
N ASN A 74 -3.52 0.70 -15.04
CA ASN A 74 -4.88 1.13 -14.75
C ASN A 74 -5.78 -0.07 -14.35
N LEU A 75 -5.41 -0.73 -13.26
CA LEU A 75 -6.11 -1.92 -12.78
C LEU A 75 -7.51 -1.58 -12.28
N SER A 76 -8.49 -2.39 -12.69
CA SER A 76 -9.80 -2.35 -12.05
C SER A 76 -9.71 -2.70 -10.55
N PRO A 77 -10.62 -2.20 -9.69
CA PRO A 77 -10.58 -2.42 -8.24
C PRO A 77 -10.44 -3.87 -7.80
N ASN A 78 -11.18 -4.77 -8.44
CA ASN A 78 -11.15 -6.20 -8.10
C ASN A 78 -9.80 -6.84 -8.43
N ILE A 79 -9.17 -6.43 -9.53
CA ILE A 79 -7.87 -6.92 -9.96
C ILE A 79 -6.77 -6.33 -9.08
N PHE A 80 -6.89 -5.04 -8.74
CA PHE A 80 -6.01 -4.37 -7.76
C PHE A 80 -6.00 -5.12 -6.42
N ASP A 81 -7.17 -5.44 -5.87
CA ASP A 81 -7.27 -6.17 -4.60
C ASP A 81 -6.51 -7.51 -4.62
N ILE A 82 -6.68 -8.29 -5.69
CA ILE A 82 -6.02 -9.59 -5.83
C ILE A 82 -4.51 -9.40 -5.97
N TYR A 83 -4.10 -8.43 -6.79
CA TYR A 83 -2.70 -8.11 -7.03
C TYR A 83 -1.99 -7.71 -5.73
N ILE A 84 -2.53 -6.74 -4.98
CA ILE A 84 -1.94 -6.30 -3.72
C ILE A 84 -1.94 -7.41 -2.67
N GLN A 85 -2.94 -8.30 -2.65
CA GLN A 85 -2.90 -9.49 -1.80
C GLN A 85 -1.74 -10.43 -2.15
N TYR A 86 -1.43 -10.62 -3.44
CA TYR A 86 -0.29 -11.43 -3.85
C TYR A 86 1.04 -10.77 -3.47
N VAL A 87 1.15 -9.45 -3.66
CA VAL A 87 2.32 -8.66 -3.24
C VAL A 87 2.53 -8.76 -1.73
N GLY A 88 1.48 -8.54 -0.94
CA GLY A 88 1.52 -8.64 0.51
C GLY A 88 1.97 -10.03 1.00
N LYS A 89 1.44 -11.10 0.41
CA LYS A 89 1.88 -12.48 0.70
C LYS A 89 3.37 -12.69 0.41
N LEU A 90 3.87 -12.16 -0.71
CA LEU A 90 5.28 -12.27 -1.05
C LEU A 90 6.15 -11.52 -0.04
N ILE A 91 5.77 -10.30 0.33
CA ILE A 91 6.50 -9.49 1.31
C ILE A 91 6.59 -10.21 2.66
N LEU A 92 5.48 -10.79 3.15
CA LEU A 92 5.47 -11.56 4.40
C LEU A 92 6.45 -12.74 4.35
N GLU A 93 6.55 -13.43 3.20
CA GLU A 93 7.48 -14.54 3.05
C GLU A 93 8.94 -14.08 2.94
N VAL A 94 9.19 -12.94 2.29
CA VAL A 94 10.51 -12.27 2.32
C VAL A 94 10.91 -11.97 3.76
N LEU A 95 9.99 -11.45 4.57
CA LEU A 95 10.24 -11.19 5.99
C LEU A 95 10.54 -12.47 6.76
N ASN A 96 9.77 -13.54 6.54
CA ASN A 96 10.02 -14.84 7.17
C ASN A 96 11.43 -15.38 6.86
N ILE A 97 11.91 -15.25 5.62
CA ILE A 97 13.28 -15.65 5.24
C ILE A 97 14.33 -14.85 6.02
N ILE A 98 14.11 -13.54 6.15
CA ILE A 98 15.01 -12.66 6.91
C ILE A 98 14.94 -13.03 8.40
N ASP A 99 13.76 -13.34 8.95
CA ASP A 99 13.53 -13.81 10.32
C ASP A 99 14.30 -15.11 10.59
N ASP A 100 14.06 -16.13 9.79
CA ASP A 100 14.70 -17.45 9.89
C ASP A 100 16.22 -17.39 9.75
N SER A 101 16.76 -16.38 9.06
CA SER A 101 18.22 -16.23 8.91
C SER A 101 18.94 -15.93 10.23
N GLY A 102 18.25 -15.37 11.22
CA GLY A 102 18.85 -14.91 12.48
C GLY A 102 19.86 -13.76 12.34
N GLN A 103 20.10 -13.24 11.13
CA GLN A 103 21.15 -12.25 10.88
C GLN A 103 20.78 -10.82 11.29
N PHE A 104 19.48 -10.55 11.51
CA PHE A 104 18.96 -9.21 11.76
C PHE A 104 18.30 -9.13 13.15
N THR A 105 18.84 -8.30 14.05
CA THR A 105 18.38 -8.16 15.45
C THR A 105 17.53 -6.92 15.70
N LYS A 106 17.62 -5.88 14.85
CA LYS A 106 16.76 -4.69 14.86
C LYS A 106 16.09 -4.56 13.51
N ARG A 107 14.77 -4.68 13.46
CA ARG A 107 14.01 -4.67 12.20
C ARG A 107 12.97 -3.57 12.28
N LYS A 108 12.93 -2.70 11.29
CA LYS A 108 11.83 -1.77 11.07
C LYS A 108 11.31 -2.02 9.67
N PHE A 109 10.26 -2.81 9.57
CA PHE A 109 9.56 -3.02 8.32
C PHE A 109 8.76 -1.76 7.97
N TYR A 110 9.06 -1.18 6.81
CA TYR A 110 8.25 -0.15 6.19
C TYR A 110 7.73 -0.78 4.91
N GLY A 111 6.48 -1.25 4.91
CA GLY A 111 5.84 -1.71 3.70
C GLY A 111 5.43 -0.51 2.87
N HIS A 112 6.31 0.04 2.04
CA HIS A 112 6.06 1.28 1.29
C HIS A 112 5.95 2.54 2.17
N HIS A 113 6.45 3.65 1.63
CA HIS A 113 6.32 5.00 2.20
C HIS A 113 4.84 5.47 2.43
N PHE A 114 3.84 4.76 1.91
CA PHE A 114 2.43 5.15 1.96
C PHE A 114 1.51 4.18 2.73
N ALA A 115 1.99 2.99 3.11
CA ALA A 115 1.19 2.00 3.82
C ALA A 115 1.95 1.45 5.04
N ARG A 116 1.89 2.16 6.18
CA ARG A 116 2.26 1.62 7.50
C ARG A 116 1.29 0.52 7.98
N ASN A 117 0.85 -0.36 7.09
CA ASN A 117 -0.02 -1.48 7.41
C ASN A 117 0.74 -2.79 7.26
N ASP A 118 0.51 -3.66 8.23
CA ASP A 118 0.70 -5.09 8.07
C ASP A 118 -0.20 -5.53 6.91
N TYR A 119 0.38 -6.00 5.80
CA TYR A 119 -0.39 -6.52 4.66
C TYR A 119 -1.32 -7.70 5.06
N SER A 120 -1.15 -8.26 6.26
CA SER A 120 -2.06 -9.26 6.85
C SER A 120 -3.38 -8.67 7.38
N SER A 121 -3.48 -7.34 7.59
CA SER A 121 -4.67 -6.67 8.12
C SER A 121 -5.58 -6.04 7.07
N TYR A 122 -5.31 -6.23 5.77
CA TYR A 122 -6.19 -5.78 4.69
C TYR A 122 -7.56 -6.47 4.77
N LEU A 123 -8.52 -5.80 5.41
CA LEU A 123 -9.90 -6.23 5.49
C LEU A 123 -10.64 -5.81 4.21
N LYS A 124 -11.03 -6.79 3.40
CA LYS A 124 -11.77 -6.53 2.17
C LYS A 124 -13.22 -6.13 2.50
N PHE A 125 -13.51 -4.84 2.54
CA PHE A 125 -14.88 -4.32 2.43
C PHE A 125 -15.32 -4.49 0.98
N SER A 126 -15.80 -5.70 0.68
CA SER A 126 -16.17 -6.16 -0.65
C SER A 126 -17.46 -5.53 -1.19
N SER A 127 -18.27 -4.88 -0.35
CA SER A 127 -19.50 -4.21 -0.75
C SER A 127 -19.64 -2.82 -0.14
N TYR A 128 -20.49 -2.00 -0.75
CA TYR A 128 -20.79 -0.66 -0.26
C TYR A 128 -21.47 -0.70 1.11
N GLU A 129 -22.36 -1.66 1.35
CA GLU A 129 -23.09 -1.86 2.59
C GLU A 129 -22.15 -2.14 3.78
N GLN A 130 -21.04 -2.86 3.54
CA GLN A 130 -20.03 -3.09 4.57
C GLN A 130 -19.30 -1.79 4.95
N VAL A 131 -19.02 -0.92 3.98
CA VAL A 131 -18.44 0.41 4.22
C VAL A 131 -19.47 1.33 4.88
N LEU A 132 -20.72 1.27 4.46
CA LEU A 132 -21.83 2.04 5.03
C LEU A 132 -22.05 1.72 6.51
N ALA A 133 -21.81 0.48 6.94
CA ALA A 133 -21.86 0.11 8.35
C ALA A 133 -20.82 0.87 9.21
N LEU A 134 -19.73 1.36 8.60
CA LEU A 134 -18.70 2.19 9.24
C LEU A 134 -19.00 3.69 9.14
N LYS A 135 -20.13 4.11 8.54
CA LYS A 135 -20.45 5.51 8.26
C LYS A 135 -20.22 6.44 9.46
N LYS A 136 -20.74 6.06 10.64
CA LYS A 136 -20.61 6.89 11.84
C LYS A 136 -19.14 7.10 12.22
N GLU A 137 -18.35 6.04 12.21
CA GLU A 137 -16.92 6.09 12.51
C GLU A 137 -16.14 6.90 11.49
N ILE A 138 -16.43 6.75 10.19
CA ILE A 138 -15.79 7.52 9.12
C ILE A 138 -16.09 9.02 9.26
N ILE A 139 -17.34 9.39 9.55
CA ILE A 139 -17.72 10.79 9.79
C ILE A 139 -17.01 11.33 11.03
N GLU A 140 -16.98 10.57 12.13
CA GLU A 140 -16.23 10.95 13.34
C GLU A 140 -14.73 11.14 13.05
N ILE A 141 -14.13 10.26 12.24
CA ILE A 141 -12.73 10.38 11.80
C ILE A 141 -12.49 11.71 11.09
N VAL A 142 -13.35 12.09 10.14
CA VAL A 142 -13.24 13.34 9.38
C VAL A 142 -13.37 14.56 10.29
N TYR A 143 -14.32 14.56 11.23
CA TYR A 143 -14.64 15.74 12.05
C TYR A 143 -14.01 15.76 13.44
N SER A 144 -13.16 14.79 13.79
CA SER A 144 -12.48 14.71 15.11
C SER A 144 -11.45 15.81 15.41
N SER A 145 -11.46 16.89 14.62
CA SER A 145 -10.85 18.21 14.84
C SER A 145 -9.51 18.25 15.60
N GLU A 146 -8.42 18.28 14.83
CA GLU A 146 -7.14 18.90 15.20
C GLU A 146 -6.44 19.34 13.90
N PHE A 147 -6.95 20.40 13.29
CA PHE A 147 -6.38 20.97 12.05
C PHE A 147 -5.51 22.16 12.41
N VAL A 148 -4.22 22.04 12.13
CA VAL A 148 -3.29 23.17 12.19
C VAL A 148 -2.87 23.44 10.76
N ASN A 149 -3.40 24.50 10.17
CA ASN A 149 -3.05 24.88 8.81
C ASN A 149 -1.56 25.29 8.76
N ARG A 150 -0.75 24.54 8.00
CA ARG A 150 0.66 24.83 7.77
C ARG A 150 1.04 24.40 6.36
N GLY A 151 1.06 25.33 5.41
CA GLY A 151 1.83 25.19 4.18
C GLY A 151 1.07 25.47 2.89
N GLU A 152 1.86 25.80 1.85
CA GLU A 152 1.46 26.13 0.47
C GLU A 152 1.60 24.92 -0.48
N VAL A 153 1.68 23.69 0.06
CA VAL A 153 1.90 22.47 -0.73
C VAL A 153 0.56 21.78 -0.95
N GLU A 154 0.19 21.56 -2.22
CA GLU A 154 -1.03 20.83 -2.58
C GLU A 154 -0.77 19.31 -2.51
N PHE A 155 -1.71 18.58 -1.93
CA PHE A 155 -1.64 17.13 -1.75
C PHE A 155 -2.88 16.45 -2.32
N ASP A 156 -2.65 15.40 -3.11
CA ASP A 156 -3.68 14.50 -3.61
C ASP A 156 -3.91 13.36 -2.63
N PHE A 157 -5.18 13.01 -2.38
CA PHE A 157 -5.57 11.85 -1.56
C PHE A 157 -6.23 10.77 -2.40
N LEU A 158 -5.55 9.63 -2.58
CA LEU A 158 -6.01 8.51 -3.39
C LEU A 158 -6.49 7.35 -2.50
N LEU A 159 -7.65 6.80 -2.84
CA LEU A 159 -8.16 5.54 -2.31
C LEU A 159 -8.03 4.43 -3.35
N TYR A 160 -7.71 3.21 -2.93
CA TYR A 160 -7.47 2.11 -3.88
C TYR A 160 -8.34 0.87 -3.63
N GLY A 161 -8.47 0.05 -4.67
CA GLY A 161 -9.16 -1.23 -4.60
C GLY A 161 -10.66 -1.11 -4.43
N THR A 162 -11.32 -2.24 -4.18
CA THR A 162 -12.80 -2.28 -4.08
C THR A 162 -13.28 -1.47 -2.87
N SER A 163 -12.58 -1.60 -1.74
CA SER A 163 -12.90 -0.88 -0.52
C SER A 163 -12.69 0.62 -0.67
N GLY A 164 -11.63 1.05 -1.37
CA GLY A 164 -11.39 2.45 -1.68
C GLY A 164 -12.49 3.06 -2.56
N LYS A 165 -12.95 2.34 -3.60
CA LYS A 165 -14.10 2.77 -4.41
C LYS A 165 -15.35 3.00 -3.56
N ASN A 166 -15.68 2.03 -2.71
CA ASN A 166 -16.87 2.07 -1.87
C ASN A 166 -16.79 3.21 -0.84
N LEU A 167 -15.60 3.45 -0.30
CA LEU A 167 -15.34 4.58 0.59
C LEU A 167 -15.45 5.93 -0.14
N ALA A 168 -14.93 6.04 -1.36
CA ALA A 168 -15.08 7.25 -2.18
C ALA A 168 -16.57 7.56 -2.48
N THR A 169 -17.36 6.53 -2.81
CA THR A 169 -18.82 6.67 -2.98
C THR A 169 -19.52 7.09 -1.69
N LEU A 170 -19.09 6.59 -0.53
CA LEU A 170 -19.64 7.05 0.75
C LEU A 170 -19.31 8.53 0.99
N PHE A 171 -18.07 8.96 0.75
CA PHE A 171 -17.67 10.36 0.88
C PHE A 171 -18.51 11.29 -0.01
N GLU A 172 -18.78 10.89 -1.25
CA GLU A 172 -19.62 11.63 -2.19
C GLU A 172 -21.10 11.67 -1.75
N THR A 173 -21.64 10.53 -1.32
CA THR A 173 -23.04 10.42 -0.86
C THR A 173 -23.30 11.28 0.38
N GLU A 174 -22.32 11.37 1.28
CA GLU A 174 -22.41 12.18 2.51
C GLU A 174 -22.06 13.66 2.29
N GLY A 175 -21.71 14.08 1.07
CA GLY A 175 -21.34 15.46 0.77
C GLY A 175 -20.06 15.91 1.48
N ILE A 176 -19.10 15.00 1.69
CA ILE A 176 -17.81 15.27 2.31
C ILE A 176 -16.74 15.59 1.26
N ALA A 177 -16.70 14.81 0.18
CA ALA A 177 -15.75 14.96 -0.93
C ALA A 177 -16.39 14.48 -2.23
N THR A 178 -15.99 15.03 -3.37
CA THR A 178 -16.21 14.39 -4.68
C THR A 178 -15.04 13.48 -5.00
N PHE A 179 -15.17 12.62 -6.01
CA PHE A 179 -14.03 11.82 -6.44
C PHE A 179 -13.94 11.61 -7.95
N GLN A 180 -12.71 11.43 -8.43
CA GLN A 180 -12.39 11.08 -9.81
C GLN A 180 -11.53 9.81 -9.86
N SER A 181 -11.77 8.95 -10.86
CA SER A 181 -10.89 7.82 -11.15
C SER A 181 -9.59 8.32 -11.80
N VAL A 182 -8.44 8.01 -11.19
CA VAL A 182 -7.10 8.35 -11.70
C VAL A 182 -6.20 7.12 -11.56
N GLY A 183 -5.75 6.55 -12.67
CA GLY A 183 -5.05 5.27 -12.64
C GLY A 183 -5.89 4.19 -11.94
N SER A 184 -5.29 3.43 -11.03
CA SER A 184 -6.01 2.43 -10.22
C SER A 184 -6.67 3.01 -8.97
N GLY A 185 -6.56 4.32 -8.75
CA GLY A 185 -7.03 5.02 -7.57
C GLY A 185 -8.26 5.89 -7.80
N TYR A 186 -8.83 6.34 -6.68
CA TYR A 186 -9.94 7.28 -6.59
C TYR A 186 -9.45 8.51 -5.85
N LEU A 187 -9.20 9.59 -6.60
CA LEU A 187 -8.77 10.87 -6.06
C LEU A 187 -9.94 11.54 -5.39
N LEU A 188 -9.81 11.88 -4.10
CA LEU A 188 -10.80 12.65 -3.36
C LEU A 188 -10.48 14.15 -3.46
N THR A 189 -11.52 14.95 -3.69
CA THR A 189 -11.48 16.42 -3.57
C THR A 189 -12.48 16.82 -2.50
N PHE A 190 -11.99 17.33 -1.36
CA PHE A 190 -12.86 17.63 -0.22
C PHE A 190 -13.68 18.89 -0.49
N ILE A 191 -14.97 18.84 -0.15
CA ILE A 191 -15.91 19.95 -0.38
C ILE A 191 -15.58 21.13 0.55
N ASN A 192 -15.01 20.85 1.72
CA ASN A 192 -14.50 21.87 2.62
C ASN A 192 -13.05 22.22 2.22
N GLU A 193 -12.85 23.44 1.71
CA GLU A 193 -11.55 23.97 1.31
C GLU A 193 -10.52 24.01 2.45
N ASP A 194 -10.95 24.05 3.72
CA ASP A 194 -10.03 23.98 4.88
C ASP A 194 -9.43 22.56 5.07
N LEU A 195 -10.08 21.54 4.48
CA LEU A 195 -9.66 20.15 4.51
C LEU A 195 -8.88 19.77 3.24
N ASP A 196 -9.26 20.32 2.10
CA ASP A 196 -8.62 20.02 0.82
C ASP A 196 -7.16 20.51 0.81
N GLY A 197 -6.22 19.67 0.36
CA GLY A 197 -4.79 19.97 0.38
C GLY A 197 -4.16 20.13 1.78
N ASN A 198 -4.90 19.93 2.88
CA ASN A 198 -4.35 20.07 4.23
C ASN A 198 -3.56 18.82 4.64
N GLU A 199 -2.22 18.87 4.54
CA GLU A 199 -1.31 17.75 4.86
C GLU A 199 -1.61 17.09 6.22
N THR A 200 -1.80 17.89 7.26
CA THR A 200 -2.00 17.38 8.63
C THR A 200 -3.33 16.65 8.75
N PHE A 201 -4.38 17.15 8.10
CA PHE A 201 -5.66 16.44 8.02
C PHE A 201 -5.50 15.15 7.23
N LEU A 202 -4.95 15.22 6.03
CA LEU A 202 -4.84 14.09 5.12
C LEU A 202 -3.97 12.97 5.71
N ASP A 203 -2.88 13.28 6.40
CA ASP A 203 -2.04 12.29 7.10
C ASP A 203 -2.82 11.64 8.25
N LYS A 204 -3.54 12.43 9.05
CA LYS A 204 -4.39 11.89 10.13
C LYS A 204 -5.52 11.02 9.58
N LEU A 205 -6.15 11.44 8.48
CA LEU A 205 -7.20 10.69 7.80
C LEU A 205 -6.65 9.37 7.27
N SER A 206 -5.56 9.40 6.49
CA SER A 206 -4.85 8.24 5.97
C SER A 206 -4.57 7.23 7.08
N ASN A 207 -3.93 7.68 8.16
CA ASN A 207 -3.60 6.83 9.30
C ASN A 207 -4.84 6.19 9.95
N LYS A 208 -5.96 6.89 10.03
CA LYS A 208 -7.20 6.38 10.64
C LYS A 208 -7.93 5.40 9.72
N ILE A 209 -8.08 5.70 8.43
CA ILE A 209 -8.75 4.78 7.50
C ILE A 209 -7.90 3.55 7.19
N ASN A 210 -6.57 3.68 7.18
CA ASN A 210 -5.67 2.54 7.04
C ASN A 210 -5.83 1.55 8.20
N LYS A 211 -6.05 2.04 9.43
CA LYS A 211 -6.38 1.17 10.59
C LYS A 211 -7.72 0.46 10.46
N LEU A 212 -8.66 1.02 9.71
CA LEU A 212 -9.92 0.36 9.39
C LEU A 212 -9.77 -0.70 8.28
N GLY A 213 -8.62 -0.76 7.62
CA GLY A 213 -8.33 -1.73 6.56
C GLY A 213 -8.45 -1.17 5.15
N PHE A 214 -8.66 0.14 4.98
CA PHE A 214 -8.59 0.79 3.67
C PHE A 214 -7.13 0.93 3.22
N ILE A 215 -6.93 1.05 1.92
CA ILE A 215 -5.64 1.41 1.32
C ILE A 215 -5.76 2.82 0.77
N SER A 216 -4.85 3.69 1.22
CA SER A 216 -4.77 5.07 0.76
C SER A 216 -3.33 5.51 0.50
N SER A 217 -3.16 6.50 -0.37
CA SER A 217 -1.88 7.18 -0.62
C SER A 217 -2.09 8.69 -0.63
N MET A 218 -1.03 9.42 -0.28
CA MET A 218 -0.97 10.87 -0.39
C MET A 218 0.17 11.24 -1.33
N HIS A 219 -0.11 12.04 -2.35
CA HIS A 219 0.93 12.52 -3.28
C HIS A 219 1.07 14.03 -3.16
N ILE A 220 2.31 14.52 -3.17
CA ILE A 220 2.58 15.94 -3.37
C ILE A 220 2.42 16.24 -4.86
N ILE A 221 1.71 17.33 -5.18
CA ILE A 221 1.48 17.81 -6.55
C ILE A 221 2.61 18.76 -6.99
#